data_AF-A0AAV8VCG2-F1
#
_entry.id   AF-A0AAV8VCG2-F1
#
_cell.length_a   1.000
_cell.length_b   1.000
_cell.length_c   1.000
_cell.angle_alpha   90.00
_cell.angle_beta   90.00
_cell.angle_gamma   90.00
#
_symmetry.space_group_name_H-M   'P 1'
#
loop_
_entity.id
_entity.type
_entity.pdbx_description
1 polymer ?
#
loop_
_entity_poly.entity_id
_entity_poly.type
_entity_poly.pdbx_seq_one_letter_code
_entity_poly.pdbx_strand_id
1 'polypeptide(L)'
;MSVESCAQAVSNLAIQFGDSDDDGAAMSRPFGVAILFAGIDAKGPQLYHMDPSGTFVQFDAKAIGSGSEGAQQSLQEVYHRSMTLEEATISALTILKQVMEEKLNSSNVEVMTMTSKSLFHMFTKDQVEEVDKLEEIAPIKKKSHYDIYPFCSENFQTLQHLVSHKKTHLAKLKCSVV
;
A
#
# COMPACT_ATOMS: atom_id res chain seq x y z
N MET A 1 10.66 -17.06 0.39
CA MET A 1 9.87 -16.74 1.59
C MET A 1 8.53 -16.21 1.11
N SER A 2 7.40 -16.67 1.66
CA SER A 2 6.08 -16.14 1.29
C SER A 2 5.89 -14.74 1.86
N VAL A 3 5.02 -13.94 1.24
CA VAL A 3 4.72 -12.57 1.72
C VAL A 3 4.08 -12.62 3.11
N GLU A 4 3.19 -13.60 3.31
CA GLU A 4 2.58 -13.93 4.59
C GLU A 4 3.62 -14.22 5.68
N SER A 5 4.65 -15.00 5.37
CA SER A 5 5.72 -15.31 6.33
C SER A 5 6.54 -14.08 6.69
N CYS A 6 6.79 -13.17 5.74
CA CYS A 6 7.43 -11.89 6.02
C CYS A 6 6.56 -11.02 6.96
N ALA A 7 5.27 -10.90 6.66
CA ALA A 7 4.33 -10.12 7.47
C ALA A 7 4.21 -10.69 8.89
N GLN A 8 4.11 -12.01 9.02
CA GLN A 8 4.05 -12.71 10.30
C GLN A 8 5.33 -12.53 11.12
N ALA A 9 6.50 -12.62 10.48
CA ALA A 9 7.77 -12.39 11.18
C ALA A 9 7.84 -10.98 11.77
N VAL A 10 7.44 -9.95 11.00
CA VAL A 10 7.43 -8.56 11.48
C VAL A 10 6.35 -8.34 12.55
N SER A 11 5.18 -8.97 12.42
CA SER A 11 4.12 -8.97 13.43
C SER A 11 4.59 -9.54 14.78
N ASN A 12 5.32 -10.66 14.76
CA ASN A 12 5.88 -11.24 15.97
C ASN A 12 6.84 -10.27 16.68
N LEU A 13 7.67 -9.54 15.94
CA LEU A 13 8.53 -8.50 16.51
C LEU A 13 7.71 -7.32 17.08
N ALA A 14 6.59 -6.98 16.44
CA ALA A 14 5.75 -5.86 16.89
C ALA A 14 5.04 -6.12 18.22
N ILE A 15 4.75 -7.38 18.53
CA ILE A 15 4.03 -7.79 19.75
C ILE A 15 4.97 -7.88 20.97
N GLN A 16 6.28 -8.05 20.77
CA GLN A 16 7.29 -8.26 21.83
C GLN A 16 7.60 -7.03 22.71
N PHE A 17 6.71 -6.05 22.81
CA PHE A 17 6.88 -4.90 23.70
C PHE A 17 6.37 -5.21 25.11
N GLY A 18 7.09 -4.76 26.13
CA GLY A 18 6.69 -4.93 27.53
C GLY A 18 6.86 -6.33 28.12
N ASP A 19 7.33 -7.31 27.34
CA ASP A 19 7.67 -8.64 27.84
C ASP A 19 9.09 -8.59 28.45
N SER A 20 9.17 -8.77 29.78
CA SER A 20 10.42 -8.65 30.56
C SER A 20 11.03 -10.00 30.93
N ASP A 21 10.47 -11.09 30.43
CA ASP A 21 10.81 -12.44 30.86
C ASP A 21 11.97 -13.07 30.06
N ASP A 22 12.49 -12.37 29.04
CA ASP A 22 13.63 -12.80 28.22
C ASP A 22 14.84 -11.87 28.44
N ASP A 23 16.07 -12.41 28.46
CA ASP A 23 17.34 -11.68 28.70
C ASP A 23 17.69 -10.61 27.61
N GLY A 24 16.74 -10.31 26.73
CA GLY A 24 16.83 -9.32 25.67
C GLY A 24 16.44 -7.90 26.10
N ALA A 25 16.81 -6.92 25.29
CA ALA A 25 16.38 -5.53 25.50
C ALA A 25 14.87 -5.41 25.23
N ALA A 26 14.06 -5.44 26.29
CA ALA A 26 12.61 -5.25 26.19
C ALA A 26 12.27 -3.89 25.55
N MET A 27 11.44 -3.92 24.52
CA MET A 27 10.93 -2.72 23.86
C MET A 27 9.98 -1.98 24.81
N SER A 28 10.29 -0.72 25.13
CA SER A 28 9.50 0.08 26.09
C SER A 28 8.19 0.64 25.51
N ARG A 29 8.01 0.60 24.18
CA ARG A 29 6.83 1.12 23.47
C ARG A 29 6.59 0.31 22.20
N PRO A 30 5.32 0.13 21.77
CA PRO A 30 5.01 -0.49 20.49
C PRO A 30 5.50 0.35 19.31
N PHE A 31 5.65 -0.27 18.14
CA PHE A 31 5.97 0.46 16.91
C PHE A 31 4.77 1.29 16.45
N GLY A 32 4.89 2.61 16.50
CA GLY A 32 3.85 3.54 16.04
C GLY A 32 3.74 3.66 14.51
N VAL A 33 3.83 2.55 13.78
CA VAL A 33 3.77 2.51 12.31
C VAL A 33 2.83 1.41 11.83
N ALA A 34 2.07 1.70 10.77
CA ALA A 34 1.40 0.69 9.97
C ALA A 34 2.28 0.34 8.76
N ILE A 35 2.28 -0.92 8.34
CA ILE A 35 3.12 -1.42 7.25
C ILE A 35 2.24 -2.09 6.21
N LEU A 36 2.56 -1.83 4.94
CA LEU A 36 2.00 -2.57 3.82
C LEU A 36 3.09 -3.47 3.22
N PHE A 37 2.81 -4.76 3.11
CA PHE A 37 3.66 -5.77 2.49
C PHE A 37 3.08 -6.12 1.14
N ALA A 38 3.73 -5.72 0.07
CA ALA A 38 3.42 -6.18 -1.28
C ALA A 38 4.46 -7.23 -1.71
N GLY A 39 4.02 -8.31 -2.34
CA GLY A 39 4.89 -9.37 -2.82
C GLY A 39 4.22 -10.22 -3.90
N ILE A 40 5.01 -10.96 -4.68
CA ILE A 40 4.50 -12.02 -5.56
C ILE A 40 5.16 -13.32 -5.11
N ASP A 41 4.35 -14.30 -4.73
CA ASP A 41 4.81 -15.64 -4.40
C ASP A 41 4.07 -16.72 -5.22
N ALA A 42 4.16 -17.99 -4.80
CA ALA A 42 3.52 -19.10 -5.50
C ALA A 42 1.98 -19.00 -5.54
N LYS A 43 1.35 -18.25 -4.62
CA LYS A 43 -0.09 -17.99 -4.59
C LYS A 43 -0.47 -16.81 -5.51
N GLY A 44 0.50 -16.11 -6.09
CA GLY A 44 0.30 -14.92 -6.92
C GLY A 44 0.70 -13.62 -6.20
N PRO A 45 0.29 -12.45 -6.73
CA PRO A 45 0.50 -11.18 -6.06
C PRO A 45 -0.36 -11.06 -4.81
N GLN A 46 0.21 -10.53 -3.74
CA GLN A 46 -0.42 -10.40 -2.44
C GLN A 46 -0.09 -9.05 -1.82
N LEU A 47 -1.06 -8.48 -1.12
CA LEU A 47 -0.92 -7.29 -0.28
C LEU A 47 -1.37 -7.63 1.15
N TYR A 48 -0.51 -7.38 2.12
CA TYR A 48 -0.86 -7.46 3.54
C TYR A 48 -0.71 -6.10 4.18
N HIS A 49 -1.61 -5.80 5.11
CA HIS A 49 -1.54 -4.64 5.99
C HIS A 49 -1.31 -5.10 7.41
N MET A 50 -0.35 -4.50 8.10
CA MET A 50 -0.09 -4.70 9.52
C MET A 50 -0.25 -3.38 10.26
N ASP A 51 -1.03 -3.38 11.34
CA ASP A 51 -1.19 -2.24 12.23
C ASP A 51 -0.23 -2.33 13.45
N PRO A 52 -0.08 -1.25 14.24
CA PRO A 52 0.75 -1.24 15.45
C PRO A 52 0.40 -2.30 16.51
N SER A 53 -0.78 -2.93 16.42
CA SER A 53 -1.17 -3.99 17.35
C SER A 53 -0.49 -5.33 17.03
N GLY A 54 0.19 -5.42 15.88
CA GLY A 54 0.72 -6.67 15.34
C GLY A 54 -0.32 -7.46 14.55
N THR A 55 -1.56 -6.97 14.42
CA THR A 55 -2.57 -7.60 13.58
C THR A 55 -2.23 -7.37 12.12
N PHE A 56 -2.04 -8.46 11.36
CA PHE A 56 -1.85 -8.39 9.91
C PHE A 56 -2.99 -9.10 9.16
N VAL A 57 -3.44 -8.49 8.07
CA VAL A 57 -4.59 -8.97 7.29
C VAL A 57 -4.29 -8.78 5.80
N GLN A 58 -4.72 -9.74 4.98
CA GLN A 58 -4.60 -9.66 3.52
C GLN A 58 -5.66 -8.72 2.94
N PHE A 59 -5.27 -7.89 1.97
CA PHE A 59 -6.15 -6.96 1.28
C PHE A 59 -6.04 -7.09 -0.23
N ASP A 60 -7.10 -6.62 -0.89
CA ASP A 60 -7.13 -6.45 -2.34
C ASP A 60 -6.70 -5.03 -2.78
N ALA A 61 -6.91 -4.05 -1.92
CA ALA A 61 -6.49 -2.68 -2.10
C ALA A 61 -6.58 -1.99 -0.75
N LYS A 62 -5.53 -1.28 -0.33
CA LYS A 62 -5.48 -0.65 0.99
C LYS A 62 -4.75 0.69 0.96
N ALA A 63 -5.41 1.72 1.44
CA ALA A 63 -4.78 2.96 1.86
C ALA A 63 -4.53 2.93 3.38
N ILE A 64 -3.40 3.50 3.80
CA ILE A 64 -3.04 3.71 5.21
C ILE A 64 -2.53 5.13 5.37
N GLY A 65 -2.72 5.75 6.54
CA GLY A 65 -2.25 7.08 7.00
C GLY A 65 -3.30 8.18 7.10
N SER A 66 -2.86 9.44 6.95
CA SER A 66 -3.62 10.68 7.13
C SER A 66 -4.73 10.89 6.10
N GLY A 67 -4.54 10.48 4.86
CA GLY A 67 -5.53 10.59 3.77
C GLY A 67 -6.33 9.30 3.56
N SER A 68 -6.09 8.28 4.39
CA SER A 68 -6.54 6.92 4.12
C SER A 68 -8.05 6.73 4.09
N GLU A 69 -8.83 7.49 4.86
CA GLU A 69 -10.31 7.34 4.87
C GLU A 69 -10.90 7.71 3.50
N GLY A 70 -10.59 8.90 2.99
CA GLY A 70 -11.02 9.33 1.66
C GLY A 70 -10.42 8.48 0.53
N ALA A 71 -9.14 8.13 0.64
CA ALA A 71 -8.47 7.29 -0.34
C ALA A 71 -9.09 5.89 -0.40
N GLN A 72 -9.42 5.28 0.74
CA GLN A 72 -10.03 3.96 0.81
C GLN A 72 -11.42 3.96 0.17
N GLN A 73 -12.21 5.04 0.36
CA GLN A 73 -13.53 5.17 -0.27
C GLN A 73 -13.40 5.23 -1.79
N SER A 74 -12.55 6.10 -2.33
CA SER A 74 -12.32 6.18 -3.78
C SER A 74 -11.76 4.87 -4.34
N LEU A 75 -10.91 4.19 -3.57
CA LEU A 75 -10.33 2.90 -3.96
C LEU A 75 -11.40 1.80 -4.03
N GLN A 76 -12.37 1.79 -3.13
CA GLN A 76 -13.52 0.89 -3.18
C GLN A 76 -14.42 1.13 -4.40
N GLU A 77 -14.55 2.38 -4.86
CA GLU A 77 -15.35 2.71 -6.05
C GLU A 77 -14.69 2.30 -7.37
N VAL A 78 -13.35 2.36 -7.43
CA VAL A 78 -12.60 2.19 -8.68
C VAL A 78 -12.04 0.77 -8.83
N TYR A 79 -11.74 0.09 -7.72
CA TYR A 79 -11.10 -1.21 -7.76
C TYR A 79 -12.01 -2.29 -8.36
N HIS A 80 -11.42 -3.10 -9.24
CA HIS A 80 -11.99 -4.38 -9.65
C HIS A 80 -10.89 -5.40 -9.95
N ARG A 81 -11.20 -6.69 -9.77
CA ARG A 81 -10.25 -7.80 -9.94
C ARG A 81 -9.72 -8.01 -11.37
N SER A 82 -10.15 -7.20 -12.34
CA SER A 82 -9.71 -7.30 -13.73
C SER A 82 -8.96 -6.07 -14.21
N MET A 83 -8.54 -5.19 -13.29
CA MET A 83 -7.74 -4.01 -13.62
C MET A 83 -6.37 -4.43 -14.15
N THR A 84 -5.93 -3.72 -15.19
CA THR A 84 -4.55 -3.80 -15.66
C THR A 84 -3.61 -3.02 -14.75
N LEU A 85 -2.31 -3.32 -14.84
CA LEU A 85 -1.26 -2.61 -14.11
C LEU A 85 -1.32 -1.08 -14.36
N GLU A 86 -1.53 -0.70 -15.61
CA GLU A 86 -1.60 0.69 -16.04
C GLU A 86 -2.84 1.39 -15.48
N GLU A 87 -4.02 0.77 -15.58
CA GLU A 87 -5.26 1.30 -15.00
C GLU A 87 -5.16 1.44 -13.48
N ALA A 88 -4.57 0.47 -12.79
CA ALA A 88 -4.38 0.51 -11.35
C ALA A 88 -3.41 1.63 -10.94
N THR A 89 -2.34 1.85 -11.72
CA THR A 89 -1.36 2.92 -11.47
C THR A 89 -1.98 4.30 -11.67
N ILE A 90 -2.73 4.50 -12.75
CA ILE A 90 -3.46 5.75 -13.02
C ILE A 90 -4.45 6.02 -11.89
N SER A 91 -5.27 5.02 -11.53
CA SER A 91 -6.27 5.14 -10.46
C SER A 91 -5.64 5.47 -9.11
N ALA A 92 -4.50 4.84 -8.78
CA ALA A 92 -3.78 5.13 -7.54
C ALA A 92 -3.28 6.58 -7.49
N LEU A 93 -2.73 7.11 -8.60
CA LEU A 93 -2.27 8.50 -8.70
C LEU A 93 -3.45 9.49 -8.65
N THR A 94 -4.56 9.20 -9.32
CA THR A 94 -5.78 10.02 -9.24
C THR A 94 -6.31 10.11 -7.81
N ILE A 95 -6.41 8.98 -7.11
CA ILE A 95 -6.86 8.95 -5.71
C ILE A 95 -5.88 9.73 -4.84
N LEU A 96 -4.58 9.57 -5.06
CA LEU A 96 -3.56 10.28 -4.32
C LEU A 96 -3.67 11.81 -4.51
N LYS A 97 -3.89 12.28 -5.74
CA LYS A 97 -4.16 13.70 -6.03
C LYS A 97 -5.38 14.25 -5.31
N GLN A 98 -6.41 13.44 -5.08
CA GLN A 98 -7.62 13.87 -4.37
C GLN A 98 -7.39 14.08 -2.88
N VAL A 99 -6.50 13.29 -2.27
CA VAL A 99 -6.22 13.34 -0.82
C VAL A 99 -4.99 14.20 -0.47
N MET A 100 -4.15 14.53 -1.45
CA MET A 100 -3.01 15.42 -1.27
C MET A 100 -3.43 16.89 -1.33
N GLU A 101 -2.92 17.69 -0.38
CA GLU A 101 -3.11 19.16 -0.37
C GLU A 101 -2.19 19.86 -1.39
N GLU A 102 -0.98 19.32 -1.61
CA GLU A 102 -0.01 19.84 -2.56
C GLU A 102 -0.21 19.20 -3.95
N LYS A 103 0.12 19.94 -5.02
CA LYS A 103 0.12 19.37 -6.38
C LYS A 103 1.11 18.22 -6.49
N LEU A 104 0.69 17.14 -7.14
CA LEU A 104 1.52 15.97 -7.40
C LEU A 104 2.67 16.34 -8.35
N ASN A 105 3.90 16.01 -7.94
CA ASN A 105 5.13 16.26 -8.68
C ASN A 105 6.02 15.00 -8.61
N SER A 106 6.92 14.81 -9.58
CA SER A 106 7.87 13.68 -9.59
C SER A 106 8.87 13.66 -8.41
N SER A 107 8.88 14.70 -7.57
CA SER A 107 9.71 14.81 -6.38
C SER A 107 8.97 14.50 -5.06
N ASN A 108 7.63 14.52 -5.05
CA ASN A 108 6.85 14.29 -3.84
C ASN A 108 6.19 12.90 -3.81
N VAL A 109 6.08 12.23 -4.93
CA VAL A 109 5.48 10.90 -5.03
C VAL A 109 6.48 9.87 -5.53
N GLU A 110 6.52 8.72 -4.86
CA GLU A 110 7.25 7.54 -5.28
C GLU A 110 6.26 6.42 -5.62
N VAL A 111 6.39 5.86 -6.82
CA VAL A 111 5.56 4.74 -7.28
C VAL A 111 6.43 3.51 -7.42
N MET A 112 5.95 2.39 -6.88
CA MET A 112 6.60 1.09 -7.01
C MET A 112 5.68 0.11 -7.72
N THR A 113 6.22 -0.60 -8.70
CA THR A 113 5.54 -1.70 -9.36
C THR A 113 6.30 -3.00 -9.24
N MET A 114 5.52 -4.08 -9.25
CA MET A 114 6.04 -5.43 -9.15
C MET A 114 5.18 -6.31 -10.02
N THR A 115 5.77 -7.06 -10.94
CA THR A 115 5.12 -8.02 -11.82
C THR A 115 5.86 -9.35 -11.80
N SER A 116 5.23 -10.42 -12.27
CA SER A 116 5.90 -11.73 -12.36
C SER A 116 7.14 -11.70 -13.27
N LYS A 117 7.22 -10.73 -14.20
CA LYS A 117 8.36 -10.54 -15.10
C LYS A 117 9.40 -9.57 -14.54
N SER A 118 8.94 -8.45 -13.96
CA SER A 118 9.77 -7.43 -13.33
C SER A 118 9.48 -7.42 -11.83
N LEU A 119 10.33 -8.09 -11.05
CA LEU A 119 10.09 -8.30 -9.61
C LEU A 119 9.84 -6.99 -8.87
N PHE A 120 10.85 -6.14 -8.67
CA PHE A 120 10.69 -4.89 -7.96
C PHE A 120 11.23 -3.76 -8.84
N HIS A 121 10.36 -2.83 -9.22
CA HIS A 121 10.69 -1.68 -10.06
C HIS A 121 10.18 -0.40 -9.43
N MET A 122 11.11 0.46 -9.01
CA MET A 122 10.79 1.83 -8.61
C MET A 122 10.72 2.71 -9.85
N PHE A 123 9.67 3.50 -9.96
CA PHE A 123 9.54 4.43 -11.09
C PHE A 123 10.61 5.51 -11.01
N THR A 124 11.17 5.85 -12.18
CA THR A 124 11.98 7.06 -12.31
C THR A 124 11.07 8.29 -12.34
N LYS A 125 11.66 9.47 -12.11
CA LYS A 125 10.91 10.74 -12.16
C LYS A 125 10.19 10.93 -13.50
N ASP A 126 10.86 10.57 -14.60
CA ASP A 126 10.31 10.66 -15.94
C ASP A 126 9.08 9.74 -16.12
N GLN A 127 9.13 8.52 -15.58
CA GLN A 127 8.01 7.58 -15.63
C GLN A 127 6.80 8.09 -14.83
N VAL A 128 7.03 8.72 -13.69
CA VAL A 128 5.94 9.34 -12.90
C VAL A 128 5.28 10.46 -13.71
N GLU A 129 6.06 11.31 -14.38
CA GLU A 129 5.54 12.40 -15.21
C GLU A 129 4.80 11.91 -16.46
N GLU A 130 5.20 10.77 -17.03
CA GLU A 130 4.48 10.15 -18.15
C GLU A 130 3.10 9.66 -17.72
N VAL A 131 2.99 8.97 -16.59
CA VAL A 131 1.69 8.48 -16.09
C VAL A 131 0.79 9.63 -15.67
N ASP A 132 1.37 10.69 -15.07
CA ASP A 132 0.65 11.91 -14.71
C ASP A 132 -0.06 12.56 -15.92
N LYS A 133 0.59 12.56 -17.09
CA LYS A 133 0.01 13.06 -18.35
C LYS A 133 -1.05 12.13 -18.92
N LEU A 134 -0.88 10.82 -18.77
CA LEU A 134 -1.85 9.84 -19.27
C LEU A 134 -3.19 9.92 -18.54
N GLU A 135 -3.17 10.32 -17.26
CA GLU A 135 -4.38 10.56 -16.49
C GLU A 135 -5.27 11.65 -17.12
N GLU A 136 -4.70 12.76 -17.61
CA GLU A 136 -5.48 13.87 -18.18
C GLU A 136 -6.31 13.46 -19.40
N ILE A 137 -5.93 12.36 -20.06
CA ILE A 137 -6.52 11.88 -21.31
C ILE A 137 -7.64 10.85 -21.06
N ALA A 138 -7.62 10.16 -19.92
CA ALA A 138 -8.52 9.04 -19.62
C ALA A 138 -9.41 9.35 -18.40
N PRO A 139 -10.58 10.01 -18.58
CA PRO A 139 -11.52 10.17 -17.49
C PRO A 139 -12.06 8.80 -17.05
N ILE A 140 -11.84 8.48 -15.77
CA ILE A 140 -12.26 7.23 -15.14
C ILE A 140 -13.79 7.12 -15.22
N LYS A 141 -14.29 6.11 -15.95
CA LYS A 141 -15.72 5.76 -15.96
C LYS A 141 -16.07 5.06 -14.64
N LYS A 142 -16.80 5.73 -13.74
CA LYS A 142 -17.37 5.11 -12.54
C LYS A 142 -18.23 3.90 -12.95
N LYS A 143 -17.82 2.68 -12.58
CA LYS A 143 -18.67 1.49 -12.66
C LYS A 143 -19.15 1.16 -11.27
N SER A 144 -20.47 1.12 -11.09
CA SER A 144 -21.12 0.87 -9.82
C SER A 144 -21.01 -0.61 -9.39
N HIS A 145 -20.61 -0.82 -8.12
CA HIS A 145 -20.97 -1.97 -7.24
C HIS A 145 -20.20 -3.29 -7.51
N TYR A 146 -19.58 -4.03 -6.57
CA TYR A 146 -19.93 -4.45 -5.19
C TYR A 146 -18.72 -4.91 -4.34
N ASP A 147 -18.85 -4.81 -3.01
CA ASP A 147 -18.28 -5.56 -1.86
C ASP A 147 -16.77 -5.89 -1.80
N ILE A 148 -16.01 -5.11 -1.00
CA ILE A 148 -14.70 -5.49 -0.45
C ILE A 148 -14.86 -5.79 1.04
N TYR A 149 -15.30 -7.01 1.36
CA TYR A 149 -15.14 -7.65 2.67
C TYR A 149 -14.40 -8.99 2.46
N PRO A 150 -13.66 -9.48 3.47
CA PRO A 150 -12.70 -10.55 3.25
C PRO A 150 -13.46 -11.88 3.10
N PHE A 151 -13.47 -12.45 1.89
CA PHE A 151 -13.97 -13.80 1.70
C PHE A 151 -12.96 -14.70 1.02
N CYS A 152 -12.71 -15.80 1.72
CA CYS A 152 -11.84 -16.90 1.41
C CYS A 152 -12.35 -17.68 0.18
N SER A 153 -11.48 -17.88 -0.80
CA SER A 153 -11.32 -19.07 -1.66
C SER A 153 -11.03 -18.74 -3.11
N GLU A 154 -10.00 -19.43 -3.58
CA GLU A 154 -9.72 -19.95 -4.92
C GLU A 154 -9.72 -18.99 -6.12
N ASN A 155 -8.51 -18.95 -6.70
CA ASN A 155 -8.19 -18.74 -8.10
C ASN A 155 -8.10 -17.30 -8.64
N PHE A 156 -6.94 -17.10 -9.27
CA PHE A 156 -6.59 -16.15 -10.32
C PHE A 156 -5.94 -14.80 -9.96
N GLN A 157 -4.96 -14.48 -10.82
CA GLN A 157 -3.96 -13.42 -10.76
C GLN A 157 -4.55 -12.01 -10.67
N THR A 158 -4.07 -11.20 -9.73
CA THR A 158 -4.14 -9.73 -9.85
C THR A 158 -3.08 -9.00 -9.03
N LEU A 159 -2.53 -7.95 -9.65
CA LEU A 159 -1.44 -7.08 -9.19
C LEU A 159 -1.98 -5.89 -8.38
N GLN A 160 -1.32 -5.52 -7.28
CA GLN A 160 -1.72 -4.43 -6.38
C GLN A 160 -0.53 -3.51 -6.06
N HIS A 161 -0.74 -2.19 -6.16
CA HIS A 161 0.29 -1.14 -6.01
C HIS A 161 0.13 -0.31 -4.73
N LEU A 162 1.26 0.28 -4.30
CA LEU A 162 1.47 0.93 -3.02
C LEU A 162 2.29 2.20 -3.27
N VAL A 163 1.83 3.36 -2.78
CA VAL A 163 2.48 4.68 -2.92
C VAL A 163 2.72 5.27 -1.53
N SER A 164 3.91 5.81 -1.24
CA SER A 164 4.29 6.36 0.07
C SER A 164 5.09 7.66 -0.06
N HIS A 165 4.90 8.60 0.88
CA HIS A 165 5.50 9.95 0.90
C HIS A 165 6.41 10.13 2.14
N LYS A 166 7.56 10.83 1.99
CA LYS A 166 8.39 11.33 3.10
C LYS A 166 8.54 12.86 3.04
N LYS A 167 8.30 13.53 4.18
CA LYS A 167 8.81 14.88 4.47
C LYS A 167 9.78 14.81 5.65
N THR A 168 10.89 15.53 5.57
CA THR A 168 11.80 15.82 6.70
C THR A 168 11.93 17.33 6.89
N HIS A 169 11.49 17.83 8.06
CA HIS A 169 12.25 18.74 8.90
C HIS A 169 11.70 18.65 10.35
N LEU A 170 12.61 18.89 11.31
CA LEU A 170 12.61 18.52 12.73
C LEU A 170 11.31 18.62 13.56
N ALA A 171 11.23 17.64 14.48
CA ALA A 171 10.43 17.54 15.71
C ALA A 171 9.00 16.96 15.60
N LYS A 172 8.85 15.80 16.27
CA LYS A 172 7.64 15.00 16.59
C LYS A 172 7.21 13.96 15.55
N LEU A 173 7.49 12.69 15.92
CA LEU A 173 6.89 11.42 15.51
C LEU A 173 6.43 11.29 14.04
N LYS A 174 7.33 10.70 13.26
CA LYS A 174 7.13 10.16 11.91
C LYS A 174 6.01 9.11 11.88
N CYS A 175 4.98 9.34 11.07
CA CYS A 175 4.20 8.28 10.43
C CYS A 175 3.60 8.86 9.14
N SER A 176 4.19 8.54 7.99
CA SER A 176 3.63 8.83 6.67
C SER A 176 3.80 7.60 5.81
N VAL A 177 2.71 6.87 5.68
CA VAL A 177 2.30 6.12 4.50
C VAL A 177 0.82 6.52 4.42
N VAL A 178 0.40 7.16 3.31
CA VAL A 178 -0.84 7.94 2.98
C VAL A 178 -1.72 8.45 4.13
#